data_AF-A0A959N2W2-F1
#
_entry.id   AF-A0A959N2W2-F1
#
_cell.length_a   1.000
_cell.length_b   1.000
_cell.length_c   1.000
_cell.angle_alpha   90.00
_cell.angle_beta   90.00
_cell.angle_gamma   90.00
#
_symmetry.space_group_name_H-M   'P 1'
#
loop_
_entity.id
_entity.type
_entity.pdbx_description
1 polymer ?
#
loop_
_entity_poly.entity_id
_entity_poly.type
_entity_poly.pdbx_seq_one_letter_code
_entity_poly.pdbx_strand_id
1 'polypeptide(L)'
;MNLLNKVIVPAIQVLPKSVVKVFANKYIAGDKISDAVSTVQNLNNSKLMATMDVLGESITDRSEAIKSRDENIEVLEAINKNDLDCNLSIKLTMLGLNIDYDFCLGLVSDIMEKAKSVNRFVRIDMEDSSVTGSTIRIFEEIRKKYESVGIVIQAYLRRSEKDVIRLS
;
A
#
# COMPACT_ATOMS: atom_id res chain seq x y z
N MET A 1 8.13 -23.34 -21.35
CA MET A 1 7.17 -23.54 -20.23
C MET A 1 6.78 -25.00 -20.17
N ASN A 2 7.14 -25.72 -19.11
CA ASN A 2 6.93 -27.17 -18.97
C ASN A 2 5.44 -27.54 -18.99
N LEU A 3 5.12 -28.74 -19.49
CA LEU A 3 3.75 -29.29 -19.56
C LEU A 3 3.02 -29.23 -18.20
N LEU A 4 3.75 -29.41 -17.11
CA LEU A 4 3.27 -29.25 -15.73
C LEU A 4 2.67 -27.87 -15.46
N ASN A 5 3.30 -26.79 -15.94
CA ASN A 5 2.81 -25.42 -15.72
C ASN A 5 1.49 -25.17 -16.46
N LYS A 6 1.26 -25.82 -17.60
CA LYS A 6 0.01 -25.69 -18.37
C LYS A 6 -1.19 -26.34 -17.68
N VAL A 7 -0.97 -27.30 -16.77
CA VAL A 7 -2.03 -27.97 -16.02
C VAL A 7 -2.24 -27.30 -14.65
N ILE A 8 -1.15 -26.91 -13.98
CA ILE A 8 -1.22 -26.31 -12.64
C ILE A 8 -1.86 -24.91 -12.66
N VAL A 9 -1.50 -24.05 -13.62
CA VAL A 9 -1.98 -22.65 -13.64
C VAL A 9 -3.51 -22.56 -13.76
N PRO A 10 -4.17 -23.26 -14.71
CA PRO A 10 -5.64 -23.27 -14.78
C PRO A 10 -6.28 -23.92 -13.56
N ALA A 11 -5.68 -24.97 -13.00
CA ALA A 11 -6.21 -25.66 -11.83
C ALA A 11 -6.27 -24.74 -10.59
N ILE A 12 -5.26 -23.87 -10.41
CA ILE A 12 -5.25 -22.87 -9.32
C ILE A 12 -6.42 -21.90 -9.44
N GLN A 13 -6.77 -21.47 -10.66
CA GLN A 13 -7.88 -20.52 -10.89
C GLN A 13 -9.26 -21.11 -10.54
N VAL A 14 -9.38 -22.43 -10.50
CA VAL A 14 -10.63 -23.14 -10.19
C VAL A 14 -10.67 -23.59 -8.71
N LEU A 15 -9.62 -23.35 -7.93
CA LEU A 15 -9.61 -23.70 -6.52
C LEU A 15 -10.70 -22.96 -5.74
N PRO A 16 -11.41 -23.64 -4.82
CA PRO A 16 -12.37 -22.99 -3.94
C PRO A 16 -11.69 -21.88 -3.12
N LYS A 17 -12.39 -20.75 -2.91
CA LYS A 17 -11.88 -19.63 -2.10
C LYS A 17 -11.43 -20.07 -0.69
N SER A 18 -12.09 -21.06 -0.11
CA SER A 18 -11.71 -21.64 1.19
C SER A 18 -10.31 -22.27 1.17
N VAL A 19 -9.96 -22.97 0.08
CA VAL A 19 -8.63 -23.59 -0.08
C VAL A 19 -7.58 -22.51 -0.30
N VAL A 20 -7.84 -21.52 -1.16
CA VAL A 20 -6.95 -20.38 -1.38
C VAL A 20 -6.68 -19.64 -0.07
N LYS A 21 -7.72 -19.43 0.75
CA LYS A 21 -7.63 -18.77 2.05
C LYS A 21 -6.69 -19.49 3.02
N VAL A 22 -6.69 -20.83 3.06
CA VAL A 22 -5.77 -21.60 3.92
C VAL A 22 -4.30 -21.29 3.60
N PHE A 23 -3.96 -21.12 2.32
CA PHE A 23 -2.60 -20.77 1.92
C PHE A 23 -2.31 -19.27 2.09
N ALA A 24 -3.27 -18.41 1.80
CA ALA A 24 -3.12 -16.95 1.87
C ALA A 24 -3.04 -16.40 3.31
N ASN A 25 -3.70 -17.04 4.28
CA ASN A 25 -3.74 -16.60 5.69
C ASN A 25 -2.35 -16.50 6.36
N LYS A 26 -1.31 -17.13 5.78
CA LYS A 26 0.07 -16.98 6.26
C LYS A 26 0.72 -15.66 5.85
N TYR A 27 0.18 -15.00 4.82
CA TYR A 27 0.76 -13.83 4.17
C TYR A 27 -0.15 -12.61 4.24
N ILE A 28 -1.45 -12.80 4.43
CA ILE A 28 -2.48 -11.75 4.45
C ILE A 28 -3.20 -11.81 5.81
N ALA A 29 -3.38 -10.64 6.44
CA ALA A 29 -4.01 -10.52 7.75
C ALA A 29 -5.51 -10.86 7.75
N GLY A 30 -6.15 -10.81 6.58
CA GLY A 30 -7.52 -11.26 6.33
C GLY A 30 -8.19 -10.45 5.22
N ASP A 31 -9.48 -10.73 4.98
CA ASP A 31 -10.25 -10.11 3.89
C ASP A 31 -11.02 -8.86 4.36
N LYS A 32 -11.07 -8.63 5.67
CA LYS A 32 -11.81 -7.54 6.30
C LYS A 32 -10.90 -6.69 7.17
N ILE A 33 -11.26 -5.42 7.33
CA ILE A 33 -10.57 -4.48 8.23
C ILE A 33 -10.46 -5.06 9.66
N SER A 34 -11.49 -5.78 10.14
CA SER A 34 -11.49 -6.41 11.47
C SER A 34 -10.41 -7.47 11.65
N ASP A 35 -10.11 -8.20 10.58
CA ASP A 35 -9.10 -9.27 10.60
C ASP A 35 -7.70 -8.64 10.68
N ALA A 36 -7.48 -7.57 9.90
CA ALA A 36 -6.25 -6.77 9.96
C ALA A 36 -6.03 -6.11 11.33
N VAL A 37 -7.07 -5.50 11.91
CA VAL A 37 -7.05 -4.93 13.26
C VAL A 37 -6.67 -5.99 14.29
N SER A 38 -7.32 -7.16 14.27
CA SER A 38 -7.04 -8.24 15.22
C SER A 38 -5.58 -8.73 15.11
N THR A 39 -5.08 -8.83 13.87
CA THR A 39 -3.69 -9.22 13.60
C THR A 39 -2.70 -8.21 14.17
N VAL A 40 -2.94 -6.92 13.95
CA VAL A 40 -2.05 -5.85 14.45
C VAL A 40 -2.12 -5.73 15.97
N GLN A 41 -3.27 -5.90 16.60
CA GLN A 41 -3.38 -5.95 18.06
C GLN A 41 -2.51 -7.05 18.66
N ASN A 42 -2.48 -8.24 18.06
CA ASN A 42 -1.61 -9.33 18.51
C ASN A 42 -0.11 -9.00 18.36
N LEU A 43 0.28 -8.31 17.28
CA LEU A 43 1.65 -7.83 17.08
C LEU A 43 2.02 -6.74 18.10
N ASN A 44 1.15 -5.76 18.33
CA ASN A 44 1.37 -4.70 19.31
C ASN A 44 1.44 -5.24 20.75
N ASN A 45 0.63 -6.24 21.10
CA ASN A 45 0.72 -6.96 22.38
C ASN A 45 2.09 -7.65 22.56
N SER A 46 2.72 -8.04 21.45
CA SER A 46 4.07 -8.58 21.40
C SER A 46 5.16 -7.50 21.28
N LYS A 47 4.81 -6.22 21.48
CA LYS A 47 5.70 -5.05 21.36
C LYS A 47 6.29 -4.84 19.97
N LEU A 48 5.62 -5.31 18.93
CA LEU A 48 5.97 -5.07 17.53
C LEU A 48 5.07 -3.98 16.95
N MET A 49 5.67 -3.05 16.20
CA MET A 49 4.93 -2.11 15.36
C MET A 49 4.54 -2.79 14.04
N ALA A 50 3.48 -2.30 13.41
CA ALA A 50 3.02 -2.82 12.12
C ALA A 50 2.90 -1.71 11.05
N THR A 51 2.72 -2.14 9.80
CA THR A 51 2.18 -1.30 8.73
C THR A 51 1.09 -2.09 8.04
N MET A 52 -0.03 -1.46 7.75
CA MET A 52 -1.12 -2.06 6.96
C MET A 52 -0.99 -1.63 5.50
N ASP A 53 -1.22 -2.57 4.59
CA ASP A 53 -1.21 -2.36 3.15
C ASP A 53 -2.51 -2.92 2.58
N VAL A 54 -3.26 -2.10 1.84
CA VAL A 54 -4.46 -2.54 1.14
C VAL A 54 -4.02 -3.24 -0.14
N LEU A 55 -4.27 -4.55 -0.20
CA LEU A 55 -3.83 -5.35 -1.34
C LEU A 55 -4.72 -5.13 -2.56
N GLY A 56 -4.08 -4.94 -3.72
CA GLY A 56 -4.72 -4.89 -5.02
C GLY A 56 -3.70 -4.88 -6.14
N GLU A 57 -4.18 -4.78 -7.38
CA GLU A 57 -3.37 -4.70 -8.59
C GLU A 57 -3.41 -3.28 -9.16
N SER A 58 -2.54 -2.99 -10.13
CA SER A 58 -2.54 -1.70 -10.82
C SER A 58 -3.90 -1.43 -11.47
N ILE A 59 -4.45 -0.26 -11.17
CA ILE A 59 -5.79 0.13 -11.56
C ILE A 59 -5.80 0.78 -12.94
N THR A 60 -6.87 0.55 -13.70
CA THR A 60 -7.04 1.11 -15.06
C THR A 60 -8.19 2.12 -15.15
N ASP A 61 -9.04 2.21 -14.13
CA ASP A 61 -10.16 3.13 -14.07
C ASP A 61 -10.10 4.10 -12.86
N ARG A 62 -10.54 5.34 -13.06
CA ARG A 62 -10.53 6.36 -12.00
C ARG A 62 -11.41 6.00 -10.80
N SER A 63 -12.52 5.28 -11.01
CA SER A 63 -13.42 4.89 -9.93
C SER A 63 -12.78 3.84 -9.00
N GLU A 64 -11.97 2.95 -9.53
CA GLU A 64 -11.21 1.99 -8.72
C GLU A 64 -10.14 2.70 -7.88
N ALA A 65 -9.50 3.74 -8.43
CA ALA A 65 -8.51 4.54 -7.69
C ALA A 65 -9.16 5.33 -6.54
N ILE A 66 -10.35 5.89 -6.78
CA ILE A 66 -11.18 6.52 -5.75
C ILE A 66 -11.54 5.50 -4.65
N LYS A 67 -11.94 4.28 -5.03
CA LYS A 67 -12.23 3.20 -4.07
C LYS A 67 -11.00 2.84 -3.26
N SER A 68 -9.83 2.73 -3.90
CA SER A 68 -8.56 2.44 -3.21
C SER A 68 -8.21 3.55 -2.21
N ARG A 69 -8.41 4.82 -2.57
CA ARG A 69 -8.28 5.95 -1.63
C ARG A 69 -9.20 5.77 -0.42
N ASP A 70 -10.46 5.46 -0.65
CA ASP A 70 -11.47 5.32 0.42
C ASP A 70 -11.12 4.14 1.37
N GLU A 71 -10.65 3.02 0.82
CA GLU A 71 -10.15 1.87 1.60
C GLU A 71 -8.94 2.25 2.47
N ASN A 72 -7.99 3.03 1.94
CA ASN A 72 -6.84 3.53 2.71
C ASN A 72 -7.26 4.49 3.84
N ILE A 73 -8.27 5.33 3.60
CA ILE A 73 -8.87 6.19 4.61
C ILE A 73 -9.55 5.34 5.70
N GLU A 74 -10.28 4.30 5.34
CA GLU A 74 -10.90 3.36 6.29
C GLU A 74 -9.86 2.68 7.18
N VAL A 75 -8.70 2.29 6.61
CA VAL A 75 -7.58 1.74 7.38
C VAL A 75 -7.07 2.75 8.41
N LEU A 76 -6.86 4.02 8.03
CA LEU A 76 -6.41 5.06 8.96
C LEU A 76 -7.41 5.27 10.11
N GLU A 77 -8.70 5.26 9.80
CA GLU A 77 -9.76 5.35 10.81
C GLU A 77 -9.75 4.14 11.74
N ALA A 78 -9.56 2.94 11.21
CA ALA A 78 -9.47 1.71 11.99
C ALA A 78 -8.24 1.68 12.91
N ILE A 79 -7.08 2.11 12.40
CA ILE A 79 -5.83 2.26 13.20
C ILE A 79 -6.07 3.21 14.37
N ASN A 80 -6.67 4.38 14.11
CA ASN A 80 -6.92 5.38 15.14
C ASN A 80 -7.96 4.91 16.17
N LYS A 81 -9.09 4.37 15.70
CA LYS A 81 -10.19 3.92 16.56
C LYS A 81 -9.79 2.83 17.55
N ASN A 82 -8.84 1.97 17.15
CA ASN A 82 -8.36 0.86 17.97
C ASN A 82 -7.03 1.15 18.67
N ASP A 83 -6.52 2.38 18.57
CA ASP A 83 -5.23 2.83 19.11
C ASP A 83 -4.06 1.89 18.77
N LEU A 84 -3.93 1.55 17.49
CA LEU A 84 -2.90 0.62 17.03
C LEU A 84 -1.56 1.32 16.82
N ASP A 85 -0.47 0.69 17.22
CA ASP A 85 0.89 1.10 16.83
C ASP A 85 1.18 0.58 15.42
N CYS A 86 0.63 1.31 14.46
CA CYS A 86 0.58 0.92 13.06
C CYS A 86 0.61 2.14 12.14
N ASN A 87 1.33 2.00 11.03
CA ASN A 87 1.34 2.95 9.92
C ASN A 87 0.49 2.44 8.75
N LEU A 88 0.31 3.29 7.73
CA LEU A 88 -0.28 2.91 6.45
C LEU A 88 0.80 2.86 5.36
N SER A 89 0.83 1.82 4.54
CA SER A 89 1.55 1.76 3.26
C SER A 89 0.56 1.96 2.10
N ILE A 90 0.95 2.77 1.12
CA ILE A 90 0.16 3.02 -0.09
C ILE A 90 0.99 2.79 -1.35
N LYS A 91 0.34 2.29 -2.41
CA LYS A 91 0.91 2.13 -3.75
C LYS A 91 0.27 3.12 -4.71
N LEU A 92 1.09 3.84 -5.47
CA LEU A 92 0.58 4.93 -6.30
C LEU A 92 -0.08 4.43 -7.58
N THR A 93 0.29 3.25 -8.09
CA THR A 93 -0.43 2.68 -9.26
C THR A 93 -1.88 2.30 -8.92
N MET A 94 -2.17 1.95 -7.66
CA MET A 94 -3.55 1.77 -7.17
C MET A 94 -4.28 3.10 -6.95
N LEU A 95 -3.54 4.20 -6.84
CA LEU A 95 -4.09 5.56 -6.76
C LEU A 95 -4.07 6.28 -8.11
N GLY A 96 -4.02 5.52 -9.21
CA GLY A 96 -4.17 6.07 -10.55
C GLY A 96 -2.92 6.74 -11.13
N LEU A 97 -1.72 6.45 -10.62
CA LEU A 97 -0.48 7.01 -11.17
C LEU A 97 -0.29 6.76 -12.67
N ASN A 98 -0.71 5.58 -13.13
CA ASN A 98 -0.64 5.20 -14.55
C ASN A 98 -1.77 5.81 -15.40
N ILE A 99 -2.76 6.44 -14.77
CA ILE A 99 -3.89 7.09 -15.45
C ILE A 99 -3.58 8.57 -15.62
N ASP A 100 -3.31 9.26 -14.51
CA ASP A 100 -3.12 10.71 -14.49
C ASP A 100 -2.36 11.13 -13.22
N TYR A 101 -1.27 11.88 -13.41
CA TYR A 101 -0.38 12.27 -12.33
C TYR A 101 -1.04 13.21 -11.32
N ASP A 102 -1.76 14.23 -11.79
CA ASP A 102 -2.37 15.25 -10.92
C ASP A 102 -3.57 14.66 -10.18
N PHE A 103 -4.32 13.78 -10.83
CA PHE A 103 -5.37 12.99 -10.20
C PHE A 103 -4.81 12.12 -9.06
N CYS A 104 -3.72 11.38 -9.32
CA CYS A 104 -3.05 10.58 -8.30
C CYS A 104 -2.57 11.45 -7.11
N LEU A 105 -1.93 12.59 -7.41
CA LEU A 105 -1.48 13.54 -6.39
C LEU A 105 -2.64 14.07 -5.53
N GLY A 106 -3.80 14.32 -6.14
CA GLY A 106 -5.03 14.69 -5.45
C GLY A 106 -5.48 13.61 -4.47
N LEU A 107 -5.59 12.35 -4.92
CA LEU A 107 -6.00 11.23 -4.06
C LEU A 107 -5.01 10.98 -2.91
N VAL A 108 -3.71 11.08 -3.16
CA VAL A 108 -2.69 10.98 -2.11
C VAL A 108 -2.84 12.13 -1.11
N SER A 109 -3.15 13.34 -1.57
CA SER A 109 -3.38 14.49 -0.68
C SER A 109 -4.57 14.24 0.25
N ASP A 110 -5.68 13.69 -0.26
CA ASP A 110 -6.85 13.31 0.55
C ASP A 110 -6.47 12.31 1.68
N ILE A 111 -5.67 11.29 1.35
CA ILE A 111 -5.17 10.30 2.32
C ILE A 111 -4.29 10.99 3.38
N MET A 112 -3.41 11.89 2.96
CA MET A 112 -2.53 12.61 3.87
C MET A 112 -3.28 13.57 4.80
N GLU A 113 -4.35 14.22 4.33
CA GLU A 113 -5.23 15.03 5.16
C GLU A 113 -5.88 14.19 6.26
N LYS A 114 -6.40 13.01 5.89
CA LYS A 114 -6.92 12.04 6.87
C LYS A 114 -5.82 11.60 7.84
N ALA A 115 -4.66 11.17 7.34
CA ALA A 115 -3.56 10.70 8.18
C ALA A 115 -3.10 11.76 9.18
N LYS A 116 -3.02 13.02 8.76
CA LYS A 116 -2.75 14.16 9.64
C LYS A 116 -3.81 14.32 10.73
N SER A 117 -5.10 14.21 10.39
CA SER A 117 -6.19 14.35 11.37
C SER A 117 -6.18 13.28 12.46
N VAL A 118 -5.60 12.11 12.19
CA VAL A 118 -5.45 11.01 13.15
C VAL A 118 -4.02 10.80 13.66
N ASN A 119 -3.12 11.74 13.36
CA ASN A 119 -1.70 11.71 13.71
C ASN A 119 -1.00 10.39 13.34
N ARG A 120 -1.16 9.93 12.10
CA ARG A 120 -0.54 8.70 11.59
C ARG A 120 0.44 8.96 10.45
N PHE A 121 1.41 8.07 10.35
CA PHE A 121 2.43 8.09 9.30
C PHE A 121 1.97 7.28 8.08
N VAL A 122 2.24 7.81 6.89
CA VAL A 122 1.99 7.13 5.61
C VAL A 122 3.31 6.86 4.87
N ARG A 123 3.50 5.63 4.43
CA ARG A 123 4.63 5.15 3.63
C ARG A 123 4.18 5.03 2.17
N ILE A 124 4.83 5.76 1.28
CA ILE A 124 4.68 5.55 -0.17
C ILE A 124 5.62 4.42 -0.57
N ASP A 125 5.04 3.29 -0.97
CA ASP A 125 5.80 2.15 -1.45
C ASP A 125 6.39 2.42 -2.84
N MET A 126 7.46 1.68 -3.16
CA MET A 126 8.09 1.73 -4.47
C MET A 126 7.72 0.50 -5.28
N GLU A 127 7.30 0.73 -6.52
CA GLU A 127 6.77 -0.27 -7.43
C GLU A 127 7.79 -0.55 -8.54
N ASP A 128 7.35 -0.82 -9.78
CA ASP A 128 8.26 -1.11 -10.87
C ASP A 128 9.08 0.12 -11.32
N SER A 129 10.19 -0.12 -12.01
CA SER A 129 11.13 0.93 -12.38
C SER A 129 10.56 2.00 -13.33
N SER A 130 9.46 1.71 -14.04
CA SER A 130 8.84 2.68 -14.96
C SER A 130 8.15 3.83 -14.21
N VAL A 131 7.68 3.57 -12.98
CA VAL A 131 6.99 4.57 -12.16
C VAL A 131 7.86 5.24 -11.10
N THR A 132 9.05 4.70 -10.80
CA THR A 132 9.96 5.23 -9.75
C THR A 132 10.16 6.74 -9.81
N GLY A 133 10.38 7.28 -11.01
CA GLY A 133 10.59 8.72 -11.18
C GLY A 133 9.36 9.56 -10.83
N SER A 134 8.17 9.09 -11.20
CA SER A 134 6.91 9.79 -10.91
C SER A 134 6.52 9.64 -9.44
N THR A 135 6.77 8.48 -8.83
CA THR A 135 6.57 8.24 -7.39
C THR A 135 7.41 9.19 -6.54
N ILE A 136 8.70 9.37 -6.86
CA ILE A 136 9.57 10.30 -6.15
C ILE A 136 9.06 11.75 -6.27
N ARG A 137 8.61 12.18 -7.46
CA ARG A 137 8.06 13.53 -7.63
C ARG A 137 6.79 13.76 -6.81
N ILE A 138 5.87 12.79 -6.76
CA ILE A 138 4.67 12.88 -5.91
C ILE A 138 5.08 12.98 -4.44
N PHE A 139 6.02 12.15 -3.99
CA PHE A 139 6.52 12.23 -2.61
C PHE A 139 7.08 13.61 -2.28
N GLU A 140 7.90 14.21 -3.15
CA GLU A 140 8.45 15.56 -2.92
C GLU A 140 7.34 16.62 -2.82
N GLU A 141 6.31 16.56 -3.68
CA GLU A 141 5.17 17.50 -3.61
C GLU A 141 4.37 17.34 -2.31
N ILE A 142 4.16 16.10 -1.87
CA ILE A 142 3.44 15.79 -0.62
C ILE A 142 4.28 16.20 0.60
N ARG A 143 5.59 15.91 0.60
CA ARG A 143 6.51 16.19 1.72
C ARG A 143 6.64 17.68 2.03
N LYS A 144 6.43 18.57 1.04
CA LYS A 144 6.34 20.02 1.24
C LYS A 144 5.21 20.44 2.18
N LYS A 145 4.12 19.66 2.25
CA LYS A 145 2.92 19.98 3.03
C LYS A 145 2.76 19.12 4.29
N TYR A 146 3.32 17.91 4.29
CA TYR A 146 3.13 16.92 5.35
C TYR A 146 4.47 16.34 5.83
N GLU A 147 4.68 16.32 7.14
CA GLU A 147 5.88 15.72 7.74
C GLU A 147 5.76 14.21 7.98
N SER A 148 4.54 13.71 8.18
CA SER A 148 4.23 12.32 8.48
C SER A 148 4.18 11.41 7.24
N VAL A 149 5.04 11.68 6.25
CA VAL A 149 5.15 10.90 5.02
C VAL A 149 6.58 10.44 4.82
N GLY A 150 6.75 9.22 4.32
CA GLY A 150 8.04 8.72 3.84
C GLY A 150 7.89 7.92 2.56
N ILE A 151 9.01 7.63 1.92
CA ILE A 151 9.09 6.89 0.66
C ILE A 151 10.05 5.73 0.78
N VAL A 152 9.73 4.61 0.11
CA VAL A 152 10.61 3.47 -0.04
C VAL A 152 11.60 3.72 -1.19
N ILE A 153 12.87 3.35 -0.99
CA ILE A 153 13.88 3.28 -2.06
C ILE A 153 14.39 1.85 -2.18
N GLN A 154 14.39 1.32 -3.41
CA GLN A 154 14.80 -0.06 -3.67
C GLN A 154 16.32 -0.14 -3.90
N ALA A 155 17.06 -0.79 -3.01
CA ALA A 155 18.52 -0.85 -3.08
C ALA A 155 19.10 -1.47 -4.36
N TYR A 156 18.30 -2.25 -5.10
CA TYR A 156 18.72 -2.92 -6.34
C TYR A 156 18.78 -2.02 -7.59
N LEU A 157 18.29 -0.77 -7.56
CA LEU A 157 18.32 0.12 -8.72
C LEU A 157 19.63 0.90 -8.76
N ARG A 158 20.17 1.08 -9.97
CA ARG A 158 21.40 1.88 -10.20
C ARG A 158 21.27 3.35 -9.77
N ARG A 159 20.04 3.86 -9.66
CA ARG A 159 19.72 5.25 -9.29
C ARG A 159 19.61 5.48 -7.78
N SER A 160 19.53 4.42 -6.98
CA SER A 160 19.12 4.50 -5.57
C SER A 160 20.03 5.35 -4.69
N GLU A 161 21.35 5.27 -4.88
CA GLU A 161 22.29 6.12 -4.13
C GLU A 161 22.00 7.61 -4.33
N LYS A 162 21.77 8.02 -5.59
CA LYS A 162 21.45 9.42 -5.93
C LYS A 162 20.08 9.83 -5.39
N ASP A 163 19.10 8.95 -5.46
CA ASP A 163 17.75 9.22 -4.94
C ASP A 163 17.78 9.36 -3.40
N VAL A 164 18.56 8.54 -2.68
CA VAL A 164 18.72 8.68 -1.21
C VAL A 164 19.36 10.02 -0.86
N ILE A 165 20.45 10.42 -1.55
CA ILE A 165 21.10 11.72 -1.31
C ILE A 165 20.15 12.88 -1.58
N ARG A 166 19.33 12.79 -2.64
CA ARG A 166 18.35 13.82 -3.00
C ARG A 166 17.25 14.01 -1.96
N LEU A 167 16.84 12.93 -1.29
CA LEU A 167 15.68 12.91 -0.40
C LEU A 167 16.04 12.95 1.09
N SER A 168 17.32 13.00 1.42
CA SER A 168 17.84 13.21 2.78
C SER A 168 17.81 14.67 3.16
#